data_AF-A0A833VK51-F1
#
_entry.id   AF-A0A833VK51-F1
#
_cell.length_a   1.000
_cell.length_b   1.000
_cell.length_c   1.000
_cell.angle_alpha   90.00
_cell.angle_beta   90.00
_cell.angle_gamma   90.00
#
_symmetry.space_group_name_H-M   'P 1'
#
loop_
_entity.id
_entity.type
_entity.pdbx_description
1 polymer ?
#
loop_
_entity_poly.entity_id
_entity_poly.type
_entity_poly.pdbx_seq_one_letter_code
_entity_poly.pdbx_strand_id
1 'polypeptide(L)'
;MQSTSGNLENLVIRKARLSFSGMKVMLKLTSLTLEFVTIDDENLVKINECLPFLHVLNMTRIIGLKEPKIQLLHLQACRFTGYPRSIIIRAPNLTELKLRCIEPNLLILECPSVSDLNISIVEPSETI
;
A
#
# COMPACT_ATOMS: atom_id res chain seq x y z
N MET A 1 28.39 10.55 2.02
CA MET A 1 27.42 11.67 2.08
C MET A 1 26.07 11.12 2.50
N GLN A 2 25.72 11.21 3.79
CA GLN A 2 24.38 10.85 4.27
C GLN A 2 23.45 12.03 3.98
N SER A 3 22.60 11.90 2.95
CA SER A 3 21.48 12.83 2.79
C SER A 3 20.51 12.57 3.93
N THR A 4 20.44 13.48 4.89
CA THR A 4 19.43 13.47 5.94
C THR A 4 18.06 13.55 5.27
N SER A 5 17.34 12.43 5.22
CA SER A 5 15.92 12.43 4.89
C SER A 5 15.25 13.35 5.90
N GLY A 6 14.67 14.45 5.42
CA GLY A 6 14.06 15.47 6.25
C GLY A 6 12.93 14.92 7.13
N ASN A 7 12.37 15.79 7.97
CA ASN A 7 11.23 15.52 8.85
C ASN A 7 9.91 15.28 8.07
N LEU A 8 9.96 14.52 6.98
CA LEU A 8 8.83 14.25 6.13
C LEU A 8 7.97 13.16 6.79
N GLU A 9 6.86 13.58 7.37
CA GLU A 9 5.89 12.70 8.03
C GLU A 9 4.79 12.24 7.09
N ASN A 10 4.43 13.09 6.12
CA ASN A 10 3.32 12.86 5.19
C ASN A 10 3.82 13.06 3.76
N LEU A 11 3.56 12.08 2.90
CA LEU A 11 3.91 12.12 1.48
C LEU A 11 2.69 11.78 0.64
N VAL A 12 2.36 12.66 -0.30
CA VAL A 12 1.29 12.46 -1.28
C VAL A 12 1.92 12.53 -2.67
N ILE A 13 1.77 11.46 -3.44
CA ILE A 13 2.23 11.39 -4.84
C ILE A 13 1.04 11.11 -5.73
N ARG A 14 0.90 11.90 -6.79
CA ARG A 14 -0.18 11.79 -7.76
C ARG A 14 0.35 11.74 -9.17
N LYS A 15 -0.30 10.97 -10.05
CA LYS A 15 -0.04 10.97 -11.51
C LYS A 15 1.44 10.75 -11.84
N ALA A 16 2.05 9.78 -11.17
CA ALA A 16 3.48 9.50 -11.29
C ALA A 16 3.73 8.06 -11.69
N ARG A 17 4.94 7.80 -12.18
CA ARG A 17 5.51 6.46 -12.30
C ARG A 17 6.60 6.31 -11.25
N LEU A 18 6.49 5.31 -10.38
CA LEU A 18 7.37 5.12 -9.24
C LEU A 18 8.02 3.74 -9.27
N SER A 19 9.25 3.69 -8.76
CA SER A 19 9.83 2.45 -8.25
C SER A 19 10.33 2.68 -6.83
N PHE A 20 10.09 1.69 -5.98
CA PHE A 20 10.67 1.61 -4.64
C PHE A 20 12.12 1.10 -4.66
N SER A 21 12.64 0.70 -5.82
CA SER A 21 14.02 0.30 -5.98
C SER A 21 14.98 1.46 -5.68
N GLY A 22 15.92 1.24 -4.75
CA GLY A 22 16.91 2.25 -4.38
C GLY A 22 16.36 3.36 -3.47
N MET A 23 15.11 3.25 -3.01
CA MET A 23 14.59 4.16 -1.98
C MET A 23 15.37 3.99 -0.67
N LYS A 24 15.64 5.11 -0.01
CA LYS A 24 16.23 5.12 1.33
C LYS A 24 15.14 4.93 2.37
N VAL A 25 15.53 4.39 3.52
CA VAL A 25 14.65 4.26 4.67
C VAL A 25 14.23 5.64 5.17
N MET A 26 12.92 5.85 5.32
CA MET A 26 12.31 7.08 5.82
C MET A 26 11.65 6.80 7.17
N LEU A 27 12.41 6.95 8.25
CA LEU A 27 11.98 6.60 9.61
C LEU A 27 10.88 7.51 10.18
N LYS A 28 10.68 8.70 9.60
CA LYS A 28 9.68 9.67 10.09
C LYS A 28 8.38 9.63 9.28
N LEU A 29 8.35 8.94 8.14
CA LEU A 29 7.17 8.93 7.29
C LEU A 29 6.09 8.02 7.89
N THR A 30 4.98 8.63 8.29
CA THR A 30 3.84 7.97 8.94
C THR A 30 2.62 7.88 8.01
N SER A 31 2.52 8.72 6.99
CA SER A 31 1.45 8.66 5.99
C SER A 31 1.98 8.69 4.56
N LEU A 32 1.50 7.74 3.75
CA LEU A 32 1.75 7.69 2.32
C LEU A 32 0.42 7.61 1.58
N THR A 33 0.20 8.53 0.66
CA THR A 33 -0.91 8.48 -0.29
C THR A 33 -0.39 8.45 -1.73
N LEU A 34 -0.78 7.43 -2.48
CA LEU A 34 -0.51 7.24 -3.89
C LEU A 34 -1.84 7.25 -4.66
N GLU A 35 -1.96 8.14 -5.64
CA GLU A 35 -3.18 8.32 -6.42
C GLU A 35 -2.87 8.39 -7.91
N PHE A 36 -3.47 7.52 -8.73
CA PHE A 36 -3.16 7.42 -10.15
C PHE A 36 -1.66 7.19 -10.41
N VAL A 37 -1.07 6.25 -9.69
CA VAL A 37 0.36 5.95 -9.77
C VAL A 37 0.57 4.61 -10.47
N THR A 38 1.49 4.59 -11.43
CA THR A 38 2.04 3.35 -12.00
C THR A 38 3.25 2.95 -11.18
N ILE A 39 3.24 1.74 -10.63
CA ILE A 39 4.34 1.21 -9.83
C ILE A 39 5.07 0.15 -10.67
N ASP A 40 6.37 0.33 -10.84
CA ASP A 40 7.20 -0.57 -11.64
C ASP A 40 7.61 -1.84 -10.87
N ASP A 41 7.53 -1.82 -9.53
CA ASP A 41 7.77 -2.99 -8.69
C ASP A 41 6.55 -3.91 -8.65
N GLU A 42 6.75 -5.23 -8.72
CA GLU A 42 5.63 -6.16 -8.85
C GLU A 42 4.86 -6.43 -7.54
N ASN A 43 5.52 -6.32 -6.37
CA ASN A 43 5.01 -6.89 -5.11
C ASN A 43 5.14 -6.02 -3.85
N LEU A 44 5.48 -4.74 -3.96
CA LEU A 44 5.64 -3.79 -2.84
C LEU A 44 6.58 -4.20 -1.71
N VAL A 45 7.37 -5.27 -1.80
CA VAL A 45 8.19 -5.74 -0.66
C VAL A 45 9.12 -4.66 -0.11
N LYS A 46 9.72 -3.86 -1.00
CA LYS A 46 10.61 -2.75 -0.61
C LYS A 46 9.92 -1.66 0.21
N ILE A 47 8.59 -1.49 0.10
CA ILE A 47 7.88 -0.51 0.92
C ILE A 47 7.93 -0.89 2.40
N ASN A 48 7.90 -2.19 2.69
CA ASN A 48 7.96 -2.73 4.04
C ASN A 48 9.32 -2.44 4.70
N GLU A 49 10.38 -2.35 3.89
CA GLU A 49 11.74 -2.03 4.33
C GLU A 49 11.97 -0.52 4.44
N CYS A 50 11.45 0.26 3.47
CA CYS A 50 11.73 1.68 3.38
C CYS A 50 10.88 2.52 4.33
N LEU A 51 9.68 2.07 4.67
CA LEU A 51 8.68 2.84 5.44
C LEU A 51 8.25 2.11 6.72
N PRO A 52 9.17 1.81 7.65
CA PRO A 52 8.90 0.91 8.77
C PRO A 52 7.84 1.43 9.76
N PHE A 53 7.67 2.75 9.87
CA PHE A 53 6.74 3.41 10.82
C PHE A 53 5.48 3.97 10.16
N LEU A 54 5.11 3.44 8.99
CA LEU A 54 3.92 3.88 8.28
C LEU A 54 2.65 3.49 9.05
N HIS A 55 1.85 4.48 9.44
CA HIS A 55 0.55 4.32 10.10
C HIS A 55 -0.60 4.35 9.09
N VAL A 56 -0.46 5.11 8.00
CA VAL A 56 -1.50 5.28 6.98
C VAL A 56 -0.94 4.99 5.60
N LEU A 57 -1.59 4.06 4.88
CA LEU A 57 -1.26 3.74 3.49
C LEU A 57 -2.51 3.84 2.63
N ASN A 58 -2.56 4.85 1.76
CA ASN A 58 -3.62 5.01 0.78
C ASN A 58 -3.06 4.77 -0.61
N MET A 59 -3.57 3.78 -1.29
CA MET A 59 -3.20 3.38 -2.64
C MET A 59 -4.47 3.31 -3.47
N THR A 60 -4.68 4.30 -4.32
CA THR A 60 -5.92 4.42 -5.10
C THR A 60 -5.58 4.54 -6.57
N ARG A 61 -6.27 3.75 -7.40
CA ARG A 61 -6.04 3.69 -8.85
C ARG A 61 -4.59 3.38 -9.18
N ILE A 62 -4.08 2.30 -8.58
CA ILE A 62 -2.71 1.84 -8.81
C ILE A 62 -2.66 0.89 -10.01
N ILE A 63 -1.64 1.07 -10.84
CA ILE A 63 -1.34 0.22 -11.99
C ILE A 63 0.05 -0.41 -11.79
N GLY A 64 0.27 -1.62 -12.31
CA GLY A 64 1.57 -2.31 -12.31
C GLY A 64 1.81 -3.26 -11.13
N LEU A 65 1.02 -3.15 -10.06
CA LEU A 65 1.05 -4.08 -8.93
C LEU A 65 0.33 -5.39 -9.23
N LYS A 66 1.10 -6.43 -9.54
CA LYS A 66 0.57 -7.77 -9.83
C LYS A 66 0.27 -8.56 -8.56
N GLU A 67 1.18 -8.56 -7.60
CA GLU A 67 1.12 -9.40 -6.39
C GLU A 67 1.55 -8.64 -5.13
N PRO A 68 0.89 -7.53 -4.78
CA PRO A 68 1.26 -6.71 -3.62
C PRO A 68 1.29 -7.50 -2.31
N LYS A 69 2.39 -7.33 -1.57
CA LYS A 69 2.60 -7.84 -0.22
C LYS A 69 2.84 -6.68 0.75
N ILE A 70 1.82 -6.36 1.53
CA ILE A 70 1.88 -5.32 2.55
C ILE A 70 2.16 -6.00 3.89
N GLN A 71 3.34 -5.74 4.46
CA GLN A 71 3.78 -6.27 5.75
C GLN A 71 4.28 -5.10 6.61
N LEU A 72 3.33 -4.36 7.19
CA LEU A 72 3.63 -3.13 7.93
C LEU A 72 3.08 -3.24 9.35
N LEU A 73 3.98 -3.39 10.31
CA LEU A 73 3.66 -3.60 11.73
C LEU A 73 2.86 -2.44 12.31
N HIS A 74 3.21 -1.20 11.96
CA HIS A 74 2.61 0.01 12.53
C HIS A 74 1.38 0.52 11.75
N LEU A 75 0.98 -0.17 10.67
CA LEU A 75 -0.11 0.29 9.83
C LEU A 75 -1.44 0.21 10.59
N GLN A 76 -2.13 1.34 10.71
CA GLN A 76 -3.41 1.51 11.42
C GLN A 76 -4.58 1.67 10.45
N ALA A 77 -4.35 2.33 9.31
CA ALA A 77 -5.34 2.53 8.26
C ALA A 77 -4.76 2.20 6.87
N CYS A 78 -5.51 1.42 6.09
CA CYS A 78 -5.11 1.02 4.75
C CYS A 78 -6.28 1.18 3.78
N ARG A 79 -6.07 1.95 2.72
CA ARG A 79 -6.96 1.98 1.56
C ARG A 79 -6.22 1.44 0.36
N PHE A 80 -6.80 0.44 -0.30
CA PHE A 80 -6.25 -0.11 -1.52
C PHE A 80 -7.32 -0.21 -2.60
N THR A 81 -7.00 0.28 -3.79
CA THR A 81 -7.86 0.20 -4.97
C THR A 81 -7.02 -0.07 -6.21
N GLY A 82 -7.21 -1.24 -6.82
CA GLY A 82 -6.43 -1.67 -7.99
C GLY A 82 -6.86 -3.03 -8.54
N TYR A 83 -6.03 -3.57 -9.43
CA TYR A 83 -6.30 -4.79 -10.20
C TYR A 83 -5.24 -5.88 -9.96
N PRO A 84 -4.98 -6.28 -8.69
CA PRO A 84 -3.93 -7.25 -8.42
C PRO A 84 -4.38 -8.67 -8.78
N ARG A 85 -3.46 -9.52 -9.24
CA ARG A 85 -3.70 -10.97 -9.38
C ARG A 85 -3.80 -11.64 -8.02
N SER A 86 -3.03 -11.18 -7.05
CA SER A 86 -3.11 -11.61 -5.66
C SER A 86 -2.77 -10.46 -4.73
N ILE A 87 -3.32 -10.45 -3.51
CA ILE A 87 -2.95 -9.48 -2.50
C ILE A 87 -2.82 -10.15 -1.13
N ILE A 88 -1.74 -9.80 -0.45
CA ILE A 88 -1.44 -10.26 0.91
C ILE A 88 -1.26 -9.04 1.80
N ILE A 89 -2.07 -8.92 2.85
CA ILE A 89 -1.96 -7.87 3.86
C ILE A 89 -1.72 -8.52 5.21
N ARG A 90 -0.55 -8.28 5.79
CA ARG A 90 -0.17 -8.67 7.15
C ARG A 90 0.13 -7.42 7.96
N ALA A 91 -0.84 -6.98 8.74
CA ALA A 91 -0.75 -5.75 9.49
C ALA A 91 -1.47 -5.95 10.83
N PRO A 92 -0.76 -6.41 11.88
CA PRO A 92 -1.39 -6.81 13.13
C PRO A 92 -2.07 -5.65 13.85
N ASN A 93 -1.60 -4.41 13.67
CA ASN A 93 -2.19 -3.21 14.28
C ASN A 93 -3.20 -2.49 13.37
N LEU A 94 -3.58 -3.10 12.24
CA LEU A 94 -4.51 -2.48 11.29
C LEU A 94 -5.90 -2.44 11.89
N THR A 95 -6.47 -1.25 12.02
CA THR A 95 -7.81 -1.02 12.56
C THR A 95 -8.83 -0.70 11.47
N GLU A 96 -8.42 -0.01 10.40
CA GLU A 96 -9.27 0.35 9.26
C GLU A 96 -8.69 -0.24 7.97
N LEU A 97 -9.48 -1.05 7.27
CA LEU A 97 -9.16 -1.59 5.96
C LEU A 97 -10.29 -1.32 4.95
N LYS A 98 -9.97 -0.54 3.91
CA LYS A 98 -10.82 -0.30 2.75
C LYS A 98 -10.17 -0.88 1.50
N LEU A 99 -10.64 -2.05 1.08
CA LEU A 99 -10.09 -2.81 -0.03
C LEU A 99 -11.11 -2.86 -1.18
N ARG A 100 -10.73 -2.37 -2.36
CA ARG A 100 -11.49 -2.57 -3.60
C ARG A 100 -10.60 -3.16 -4.69
N CYS A 101 -10.84 -4.41 -5.07
CA CYS A 101 -10.02 -5.14 -6.04
C CYS A 101 -10.87 -5.66 -7.19
N ILE A 102 -10.31 -5.69 -8.41
CA ILE A 102 -10.90 -6.42 -9.53
C ILE A 102 -10.33 -7.82 -9.60
N GLU A 103 -11.21 -8.81 -9.43
CA GLU A 103 -10.96 -10.26 -9.51
C GLU A 103 -9.56 -10.74 -9.09
N PRO A 104 -9.18 -10.58 -7.80
CA PRO A 104 -7.95 -11.21 -7.33
C PRO A 104 -8.16 -12.73 -7.25
N ASN A 105 -7.21 -13.50 -7.78
CA ASN A 105 -7.19 -14.96 -7.63
C ASN A 105 -6.96 -15.40 -6.18
N LEU A 106 -6.30 -14.54 -5.39
CA LEU A 106 -5.94 -14.82 -4.00
C LEU A 106 -5.98 -13.54 -3.17
N LEU A 107 -6.71 -13.61 -2.05
CA LEU A 107 -6.78 -12.57 -1.02
C LEU A 107 -6.42 -13.19 0.32
N ILE A 108 -5.32 -12.74 0.93
CA ILE A 108 -4.91 -13.16 2.28
C ILE A 108 -4.85 -11.93 3.18
N LEU A 109 -5.63 -11.97 4.26
CA LEU A 109 -5.68 -10.93 5.27
C LEU A 109 -5.30 -11.51 6.64
N GLU A 110 -4.14 -11.12 7.15
CA GLU A 110 -3.66 -11.41 8.51
C GLU A 110 -3.63 -10.09 9.30
N CYS A 111 -4.83 -9.62 9.66
CA CYS A 111 -5.07 -8.32 10.31
C CYS A 111 -5.96 -8.51 11.55
N PRO A 112 -5.45 -9.13 12.64
CA PRO A 112 -6.25 -9.49 13.82
C PRO A 112 -6.94 -8.32 14.54
N SER A 113 -6.44 -7.10 14.43
CA SER A 113 -7.01 -5.92 15.10
C SER A 113 -8.00 -5.12 14.25
N VAL A 114 -8.39 -5.61 13.06
CA VAL A 114 -9.27 -4.85 12.16
C VAL A 114 -10.67 -4.77 12.75
N SER A 115 -11.18 -3.54 12.88
CA SER A 115 -12.52 -3.27 13.42
C SER A 115 -13.43 -2.60 12.40
N ASP A 116 -12.87 -1.78 11.50
CA ASP A 116 -13.54 -1.25 10.31
C ASP A 116 -13.03 -1.97 9.06
N LEU A 117 -13.80 -2.94 8.58
CA LEU A 117 -13.46 -3.76 7.43
C LEU A 117 -14.47 -3.55 6.29
N ASN A 118 -13.98 -3.00 5.18
CA ASN A 118 -14.75 -2.85 3.94
C ASN A 118 -13.98 -3.51 2.79
N ILE A 119 -14.55 -4.60 2.25
CA ILE A 119 -14.01 -5.33 1.11
C ILE A 119 -15.02 -5.30 -0.03
N SER A 120 -14.58 -4.85 -1.20
CA SER A 120 -15.33 -4.85 -2.44
C SER A 120 -14.51 -5.57 -3.51
N ILE A 121 -14.95 -6.76 -3.90
CA ILE A 121 -14.38 -7.48 -5.05
C ILE A 121 -15.35 -7.26 -6.20
N VAL A 122 -14.82 -6.72 -7.29
CA VAL A 122 -15.61 -6.29 -8.45
C VAL A 122 -15.17 -7.03 -9.71
N GLU A 123 -16.10 -7.20 -10.65
CA GLU A 123 -15.83 -7.82 -11.93
C GLU A 123 -15.01 -6.89 -12.84
N PRO A 124 -14.31 -7.42 -13.88
CA PRO A 124 -13.45 -6.64 -14.77
C PRO A 124 -14.21 -5.64 -15.64
N SER A 125 -15.54 -5.78 -15.71
CA SER A 125 -16.45 -4.89 -16.43
C SER A 125 -16.65 -3.54 -15.72
N GLU A 126 -16.32 -3.44 -14.43
CA GLU A 126 -16.40 -2.18 -13.68
C GLU A 126 -15.11 -1.36 -13.79
N THR A 127 -15.24 -0.04 -13.95
CA THR A 127 -14.11 0.89 -13.99
C THR A 127 -13.74 1.38 -12.57
N ILE A 128 -12.44 1.39 -12.24
CA ILE A 128 -11.87 1.93 -10.98
C ILE A 128 -11.42 3.39 -11.13
#